data_AF-B8MJA7-F1
#
_entry.id   AF-B8MJA7-F1
#
_cell.length_a   1.000
_cell.length_b   1.000
_cell.length_c   1.000
_cell.angle_alpha   90.00
_cell.angle_beta   90.00
_cell.angle_gamma   90.00
#
_symmetry.space_group_name_H-M   'P 1'
#
loop_
_entity.id
_entity.type
_entity.pdbx_description
1 polymer ?
#
loop_
_entity_poly.entity_id
_entity_poly.type
_entity_poly.pdbx_seq_one_letter_code
_entity_poly.pdbx_strand_id
1 'polypeptide(L)'
;MTSKALTIASALRSLGNTVHGMRPHLLQQAISACVLRKAYFGAETWWPGRTRPRSRPQADTPPISNLVNKHLTDLSTVILTGARAILPVFRTIQLPVLHRESGEAALRRVGAPSGRTREEAADNFQILLQSIPNNDIIIYSDGSKLENGQTGGGYVGFQAGSQFLRGSIPLGHNKEVFDAEAEAALAGLKAAMTHSTAQCSPNLWICLDNLEVTIQLLSSSIGSSQAVFKSFNTLAATWPSRRRLLQIESGAVRIRWVPGHANIPGNEAADCAAKEGAGKTVPTSHPWSYAAFKRHTKSQAASRAQTYWQAAAPQAYQDLEITTFSRRPPELQLPRHILGRILAARTKHGDFADYHERFNHTDAHLTCRCGARKSPIHFIFCQIAKRKAPRFPGHPSEVIPFLLGTPKGATKLAKWLTETRFFEDICPRRPPLST
;
A
#
# COMPACT_ATOMS: atom_id res chain seq x y z
N MET A 1 9.07 -33.46 -26.74
CA MET A 1 10.14 -32.46 -26.45
C MET A 1 9.99 -31.88 -25.05
N THR A 2 8.77 -31.46 -24.68
CA THR A 2 8.39 -30.97 -23.35
C THR A 2 8.75 -31.89 -22.18
N SER A 3 8.57 -33.21 -22.31
CA SER A 3 8.96 -34.18 -21.26
C SER A 3 10.45 -34.13 -20.90
N LYS A 4 11.37 -34.12 -21.89
CA LYS A 4 12.81 -34.02 -21.63
C LYS A 4 13.20 -32.67 -21.00
N ALA A 5 12.57 -31.58 -21.46
CA ALA A 5 12.78 -30.25 -20.88
C ALA A 5 12.26 -30.17 -19.43
N LEU A 6 11.16 -30.86 -19.12
CA LEU A 6 10.60 -30.95 -17.77
C LEU A 6 11.53 -31.69 -16.81
N THR A 7 12.17 -32.77 -17.25
CA THR A 7 13.17 -33.50 -16.47
C THR A 7 14.34 -32.59 -16.09
N ILE A 8 14.87 -31.83 -17.06
CA ILE A 8 15.96 -30.86 -16.83
C ILE A 8 15.52 -29.76 -15.85
N ALA A 9 14.32 -29.19 -16.05
CA ALA A 9 13.78 -28.17 -15.16
C ALA A 9 13.60 -28.68 -13.72
N SER A 10 13.18 -29.94 -13.56
CA SER A 10 12.99 -30.57 -12.24
C SER A 10 14.32 -30.85 -11.54
N ALA A 11 15.36 -31.24 -12.28
CA ALA A 11 16.71 -31.41 -11.75
C ALA A 11 17.33 -30.06 -11.33
N LEU A 12 17.18 -29.01 -12.14
CA LEU A 12 17.63 -27.66 -11.76
C LEU A 12 16.89 -27.15 -10.51
N ARG A 13 15.61 -27.50 -10.36
CA ARG A 13 14.82 -27.18 -9.17
C ARG A 13 15.33 -27.88 -7.91
N SER A 14 15.73 -29.15 -8.00
CA SER A 14 16.23 -29.89 -6.83
C SER A 14 17.55 -29.32 -6.30
N LEU A 15 18.40 -28.75 -7.16
CA LEU A 15 19.63 -28.08 -6.78
C LEU A 15 19.39 -26.81 -5.92
N GLY A 16 18.21 -26.19 -6.02
CA GLY A 16 17.78 -25.04 -5.23
C GLY A 16 17.27 -25.36 -3.82
N ASN A 17 17.14 -26.64 -3.44
CA ASN A 17 16.65 -27.08 -2.13
C ASN A 17 17.75 -27.20 -1.05
N THR A 18 18.85 -26.45 -1.19
CA THR A 18 20.01 -26.50 -0.29
C THR A 18 20.18 -25.19 0.49
N VAL A 19 20.77 -25.26 1.69
CA VAL A 19 20.92 -24.13 2.64
C VAL A 19 21.69 -22.94 2.03
N HIS A 20 22.56 -23.20 1.05
CA HIS A 20 23.27 -22.20 0.26
C HIS A 20 23.05 -22.44 -1.23
N GLY A 21 21.79 -22.28 -1.68
CA GLY A 21 21.38 -22.53 -3.07
C GLY A 21 22.19 -21.76 -4.12
N MET A 22 22.13 -22.24 -5.37
CA MET A 22 22.82 -21.62 -6.50
C MET A 22 22.33 -20.19 -6.76
N ARG A 23 23.24 -19.31 -7.22
CA ARG A 23 22.91 -17.90 -7.49
C ARG A 23 21.79 -17.80 -8.55
N PRO A 24 20.74 -16.97 -8.35
CA PRO A 24 19.60 -16.89 -9.26
C PRO A 24 19.95 -16.58 -10.72
N HIS A 25 20.96 -15.75 -10.96
CA HIS A 25 21.41 -15.42 -12.33
C HIS A 25 22.03 -16.62 -13.06
N LEU A 26 22.74 -17.50 -12.35
CA LEU A 26 23.31 -18.72 -12.93
C LEU A 26 22.22 -19.76 -13.24
N LEU A 27 21.22 -19.88 -12.37
CA LEU A 27 20.03 -20.69 -12.61
C LEU A 27 19.21 -20.18 -13.80
N GLN A 28 19.05 -18.86 -13.92
CA GLN A 28 18.38 -18.23 -15.06
C GLN A 28 19.11 -18.53 -16.38
N GLN A 29 20.44 -18.45 -16.36
CA GLN A 29 21.27 -18.79 -17.51
C GLN A 29 21.14 -20.28 -17.88
N ALA A 30 21.20 -21.18 -16.90
CA ALA A 30 21.04 -22.62 -17.11
C ALA A 30 19.64 -22.98 -17.66
N ILE A 31 18.58 -22.33 -17.19
CA ILE A 31 17.21 -22.58 -17.68
C ILE A 31 17.02 -22.04 -19.09
N SER A 32 17.56 -20.86 -19.38
CA SER A 32 17.51 -20.29 -20.73
C SER A 32 18.26 -21.17 -21.74
N ALA A 33 19.44 -21.67 -21.35
CA ALA A 33 20.29 -22.49 -22.21
C ALA A 33 19.78 -23.93 -22.39
N CYS A 34 19.28 -24.56 -21.32
CA CYS A 34 19.02 -26.01 -21.31
C CYS A 34 17.53 -26.38 -21.33
N VAL A 35 16.67 -25.54 -20.76
CA VAL A 35 15.22 -25.81 -20.65
C VAL A 35 14.46 -25.13 -21.78
N LEU A 36 14.61 -23.81 -21.96
CA LEU A 36 13.87 -23.06 -22.97
C LEU A 36 14.29 -23.44 -24.40
N ARG A 37 15.59 -23.57 -24.67
CA ARG A 37 16.06 -24.06 -25.99
C ARG A 37 15.50 -25.44 -26.33
N LYS A 38 15.32 -26.32 -25.34
CA LYS A 38 14.79 -27.68 -25.56
C LYS A 38 13.27 -27.70 -25.66
N ALA A 39 12.59 -26.80 -24.95
CA ALA A 39 11.14 -26.63 -24.98
C ALA A 39 10.67 -26.04 -26.32
N TYR A 40 11.40 -25.04 -26.84
CA TYR A 40 11.08 -24.35 -28.10
C TYR A 40 11.79 -24.94 -29.32
N PHE A 41 12.50 -26.06 -29.17
CA PHE A 41 13.13 -26.71 -30.31
C PHE A 41 12.08 -27.08 -31.36
N GLY A 42 12.29 -26.66 -32.61
CA GLY A 42 11.35 -26.92 -33.70
C GLY A 42 10.02 -26.18 -33.58
N ALA A 43 9.91 -25.10 -32.78
CA ALA A 43 8.66 -24.35 -32.60
C ALA A 43 8.04 -23.91 -33.93
N GLU A 44 8.88 -23.52 -34.88
CA GLU A 44 8.54 -23.19 -36.26
C GLU A 44 7.87 -24.34 -37.03
N THR A 45 8.09 -25.59 -36.64
CA THR A 45 7.51 -26.77 -37.33
C THR A 45 6.20 -27.24 -36.72
N TRP A 46 6.00 -27.09 -35.40
CA TRP A 46 4.80 -27.58 -34.71
C TRP A 46 3.83 -26.46 -34.29
N TRP A 47 4.16 -25.18 -34.52
CA TRP A 47 3.30 -24.03 -34.23
C TRP A 47 2.67 -23.41 -35.49
N PRO A 48 1.56 -23.98 -36.02
CA PRO A 48 0.82 -23.39 -37.14
C PRO A 48 -0.13 -22.25 -36.73
N GLY A 49 0.01 -21.71 -35.51
CA GLY A 49 -0.97 -20.83 -34.87
C GLY A 49 -2.12 -21.59 -34.19
N ARG A 50 -2.96 -20.90 -33.40
CA ARG A 50 -4.09 -21.54 -32.67
C ARG A 50 -5.22 -21.98 -33.61
N THR A 51 -5.39 -21.25 -34.70
CA THR A 51 -6.44 -21.47 -35.68
C THR A 51 -5.89 -21.29 -37.08
N ARG A 52 -6.45 -22.03 -38.05
CA ARG A 52 -6.17 -21.85 -39.48
C ARG A 52 -7.42 -21.47 -40.26
N PRO A 53 -7.28 -20.70 -41.35
CA PRO A 53 -8.40 -20.39 -42.24
C PRO A 53 -8.96 -21.65 -42.91
N ARG A 54 -10.25 -21.64 -43.22
CA ARG A 54 -10.91 -22.72 -43.98
C ARG A 54 -10.63 -22.55 -45.46
N SER A 55 -10.49 -23.66 -46.18
CA SER A 55 -10.31 -23.67 -47.64
C SER A 55 -11.52 -23.11 -48.41
N ARG A 56 -12.71 -23.13 -47.81
CA ARG A 56 -13.93 -22.47 -48.31
C ARG A 56 -14.62 -21.72 -47.16
N PRO A 57 -14.37 -20.41 -47.00
CA PRO A 57 -15.01 -19.61 -45.97
C PRO A 57 -16.45 -19.26 -46.37
N GLN A 58 -17.40 -19.47 -45.45
CA GLN A 58 -18.77 -18.96 -45.54
C GLN A 58 -18.90 -17.77 -44.56
N ALA A 59 -19.78 -16.82 -44.85
CA ALA A 59 -20.05 -15.74 -43.90
C ALA A 59 -20.45 -16.34 -42.53
N ASP A 60 -19.86 -15.83 -41.45
CA ASP A 60 -20.07 -16.22 -40.05
C ASP A 60 -19.54 -17.58 -39.57
N THR A 61 -18.68 -18.29 -40.32
CA THR A 61 -18.07 -19.54 -39.79
C THR A 61 -16.72 -19.29 -39.09
N PRO A 62 -16.53 -19.71 -37.83
CA PRO A 62 -15.26 -19.53 -37.12
C PRO A 62 -14.12 -20.38 -37.71
N PRO A 63 -12.86 -19.93 -37.57
CA PRO A 63 -11.69 -20.63 -38.10
C PRO A 63 -11.44 -21.98 -37.40
N ILE A 64 -10.76 -22.91 -38.08
CA ILE A 64 -10.53 -24.27 -37.56
C ILE A 64 -9.41 -24.25 -36.52
N SER A 65 -9.64 -24.82 -35.34
CA SER A 65 -8.62 -25.01 -34.30
C SER A 65 -7.53 -25.99 -34.74
N ASN A 66 -6.27 -25.64 -34.51
CA ASN A 66 -5.13 -26.52 -34.76
C ASN A 66 -4.84 -27.49 -33.59
N LEU A 67 -5.74 -27.56 -32.59
CA LEU A 67 -5.67 -28.47 -31.43
C LEU A 67 -4.35 -28.40 -30.63
N VAL A 68 -3.62 -27.28 -30.72
CA VAL A 68 -2.32 -27.06 -30.06
C VAL A 68 -2.41 -26.81 -28.54
N ASN A 69 -3.61 -26.77 -27.97
CA ASN A 69 -3.82 -26.43 -26.56
C ASN A 69 -3.09 -27.39 -25.61
N LYS A 70 -3.04 -28.69 -25.92
CA LYS A 70 -2.29 -29.66 -25.10
C LYS A 70 -0.79 -29.35 -25.08
N HIS A 71 -0.20 -29.06 -26.24
CA HIS A 71 1.20 -28.66 -26.35
C HIS A 71 1.50 -27.35 -25.60
N LEU A 72 0.58 -26.38 -25.64
CA LEU A 72 0.69 -25.14 -24.88
C LEU A 72 0.65 -25.37 -23.36
N THR A 73 -0.20 -26.28 -22.89
CA THR A 73 -0.26 -26.66 -21.46
C THR A 73 1.04 -27.34 -21.01
N ASP A 74 1.58 -28.24 -21.83
CA ASP A 74 2.84 -28.92 -21.53
C ASP A 74 4.02 -27.94 -21.50
N LEU A 75 4.07 -26.99 -22.44
CA LEU A 75 5.08 -25.92 -22.45
C LEU A 75 4.95 -25.01 -21.24
N SER A 76 3.74 -24.61 -20.90
CA SER A 76 3.46 -23.79 -19.72
C SER A 76 3.97 -24.49 -18.45
N THR A 77 3.78 -25.80 -18.35
CA THR A 77 4.26 -26.61 -17.22
C THR A 77 5.78 -26.60 -17.11
N VAL A 78 6.49 -26.73 -18.25
CA VAL A 78 7.96 -26.67 -18.31
C VAL A 78 8.47 -25.28 -17.91
N ILE A 79 7.88 -24.22 -18.47
CA ILE A 79 8.26 -22.83 -18.19
C ILE A 79 8.05 -22.48 -16.72
N LEU A 80 6.89 -22.85 -16.16
CA LEU A 80 6.58 -22.61 -14.74
C LEU A 80 7.49 -23.41 -13.81
N THR A 81 7.88 -24.63 -14.19
CA THR A 81 8.83 -25.43 -13.40
C THR A 81 10.24 -24.83 -13.44
N GLY A 82 10.67 -24.33 -14.60
CA GLY A 82 11.92 -23.58 -14.73
C GLY A 82 11.89 -22.27 -13.92
N ALA A 83 10.83 -21.47 -14.04
CA ALA A 83 10.67 -20.25 -13.24
C ALA A 83 10.74 -20.54 -11.73
N ARG A 84 10.10 -21.62 -11.27
CA ARG A 84 10.18 -22.09 -9.87
C ARG A 84 11.56 -22.56 -9.43
N ALA A 85 12.44 -22.95 -10.35
CA ALA A 85 13.83 -23.28 -10.04
C ALA A 85 14.73 -22.04 -9.95
N ILE A 86 14.42 -20.97 -10.70
CA ILE A 86 15.13 -19.67 -10.61
C ILE A 86 14.79 -18.96 -9.30
N LEU A 87 13.57 -19.14 -8.79
CA LEU A 87 13.12 -18.56 -7.54
C LEU A 87 13.76 -19.32 -6.36
N PRO A 88 14.74 -18.75 -5.64
CA PRO A 88 15.28 -19.37 -4.43
C PRO A 88 14.18 -19.42 -3.38
N VAL A 89 14.24 -20.42 -2.48
CA VAL A 89 13.46 -20.74 -1.25
C VAL A 89 12.65 -19.56 -0.62
N PHE A 90 11.74 -18.94 -1.38
CA PHE A 90 10.96 -17.76 -0.96
C PHE A 90 9.75 -18.16 -0.12
N ARG A 91 9.66 -19.42 0.32
CA ARG A 91 8.71 -19.85 1.33
C ARG A 91 9.11 -19.48 2.76
N THR A 92 10.30 -18.88 2.97
CA THR A 92 10.77 -18.49 4.32
C THR A 92 11.16 -17.02 4.49
N ILE A 93 11.10 -16.17 3.46
CA ILE A 93 11.35 -14.73 3.58
C ILE A 93 10.09 -13.96 3.20
N GLN A 94 9.71 -12.98 4.02
CA GLN A 94 8.53 -12.16 3.84
C GLN A 94 8.62 -11.35 2.52
N LEU A 95 7.56 -11.38 1.71
CA LEU A 95 7.35 -10.62 0.46
C LEU A 95 7.89 -9.17 0.49
N PRO A 96 7.80 -8.39 1.60
CA PRO A 96 8.47 -7.10 1.78
C PRO A 96 9.96 -7.04 1.43
N VAL A 97 10.75 -8.09 1.68
CA VAL A 97 12.21 -8.08 1.47
C VAL A 97 12.57 -8.17 -0.02
N LEU A 98 11.76 -8.87 -0.82
CA LEU A 98 11.93 -8.95 -2.28
C LEU A 98 11.54 -7.65 -2.99
N HIS A 99 10.50 -6.96 -2.49
CA HIS A 99 10.18 -5.59 -2.91
C HIS A 99 11.27 -4.59 -2.48
N ARG A 100 11.91 -4.85 -1.33
CA ARG A 100 13.02 -4.05 -0.83
C ARG A 100 14.27 -4.20 -1.70
N GLU A 101 14.69 -5.40 -2.10
CA GLU A 101 15.90 -5.59 -2.94
C GLU A 101 15.73 -5.03 -4.37
N SER A 102 14.54 -5.19 -4.97
CA SER A 102 14.22 -4.59 -6.28
C SER A 102 14.02 -3.08 -6.20
N GLY A 103 13.46 -2.58 -5.10
CA GLY A 103 13.36 -1.17 -4.77
C GLY A 103 14.72 -0.53 -4.46
N GLU A 104 15.64 -1.22 -3.78
CA GLU A 104 16.93 -0.67 -3.32
C GLU A 104 17.82 -0.17 -4.45
N ALA A 105 17.78 -0.80 -5.63
CA ALA A 105 18.47 -0.29 -6.82
C ALA A 105 17.84 1.02 -7.33
N ALA A 106 16.50 1.08 -7.39
CA ALA A 106 15.78 2.30 -7.78
C ALA A 106 15.95 3.42 -6.75
N LEU A 107 15.84 3.11 -5.45
CA LEU A 107 16.05 4.00 -4.31
C LEU A 107 17.44 4.62 -4.34
N ARG A 108 18.48 3.83 -4.65
CA ARG A 108 19.85 4.35 -4.82
C ARG A 108 19.96 5.28 -6.03
N ARG A 109 19.35 4.93 -7.16
CA ARG A 109 19.37 5.76 -8.39
C ARG A 109 18.70 7.11 -8.17
N VAL A 110 17.57 7.16 -7.46
CA VAL A 110 16.87 8.42 -7.14
C VAL A 110 17.48 9.17 -5.97
N GLY A 111 18.38 8.54 -5.20
CA GLY A 111 18.96 9.15 -4.01
C GLY A 111 18.01 9.27 -2.83
N ALA A 112 17.18 8.25 -2.63
CA ALA A 112 16.28 8.16 -1.48
C ALA A 112 17.05 8.30 -0.15
N PRO A 113 16.39 8.74 0.94
CA PRO A 113 17.05 9.07 2.20
C PRO A 113 17.85 7.89 2.80
N SER A 114 17.55 6.64 2.44
CA SER A 114 18.37 5.46 2.77
C SER A 114 18.69 5.31 4.27
N GLY A 115 17.77 5.74 5.15
CA GLY A 115 17.93 5.74 6.61
C GLY A 115 18.40 7.05 7.23
N ARG A 116 18.68 8.08 6.42
CA ARG A 116 19.03 9.43 6.87
C ARG A 116 17.85 10.20 7.45
N THR A 117 18.14 11.18 8.29
CA THR A 117 17.15 12.18 8.70
C THR A 117 16.77 13.10 7.53
N ARG A 118 15.72 13.90 7.69
CA ARG A 118 15.28 14.81 6.62
C ARG A 118 16.31 15.91 6.37
N GLU A 119 16.90 16.40 7.45
CA GLU A 119 17.93 17.43 7.45
C GLU A 119 19.18 16.94 6.73
N GLU A 120 19.69 15.75 7.10
CA GLU A 120 20.82 15.11 6.42
C GLU A 120 20.52 14.86 4.94
N ALA A 121 19.29 14.46 4.61
CA ALA A 121 18.90 14.25 3.22
C ALA A 121 18.85 15.58 2.43
N ALA A 122 18.49 16.68 3.08
CA ALA A 122 18.46 18.01 2.48
C ALA A 122 19.88 18.52 2.21
N ASP A 123 20.79 18.37 3.17
CA ASP A 123 22.20 18.72 3.01
C ASP A 123 22.85 17.94 1.85
N ASN A 124 22.60 16.62 1.80
CA ASN A 124 23.07 15.79 0.70
C ASN A 124 22.50 16.22 -0.66
N PHE A 125 21.25 16.67 -0.69
CA PHE A 125 20.66 17.19 -1.92
C PHE A 125 21.26 18.55 -2.32
N GLN A 126 21.54 19.44 -1.36
CA GLN A 126 22.23 20.71 -1.64
C GLN A 126 23.64 20.49 -2.20
N ILE A 127 24.40 19.53 -1.65
CA ILE A 127 25.71 19.12 -2.18
C ILE A 127 25.56 18.62 -3.62
N LEU A 128 24.53 17.81 -3.90
CA LEU A 128 24.25 17.37 -5.27
C LEU A 128 23.94 18.55 -6.19
N LEU A 129 23.09 19.50 -5.76
CA LEU A 129 22.77 20.68 -6.56
C LEU A 129 24.01 21.48 -6.95
N GLN A 130 24.97 21.63 -6.02
CA GLN A 130 26.25 22.31 -6.29
C GLN A 130 27.14 21.53 -7.27
N SER A 131 26.99 20.21 -7.34
CA SER A 131 27.73 19.36 -8.28
C SER A 131 27.12 19.31 -9.69
N ILE A 132 25.85 19.76 -9.85
CA ILE A 132 25.18 19.77 -11.16
C ILE A 132 25.77 20.91 -12.00
N PRO A 133 26.23 20.65 -13.24
CA PRO A 133 26.72 21.69 -14.13
C PRO A 133 25.71 22.82 -14.35
N ASN A 134 26.17 24.07 -14.39
CA ASN A 134 25.30 25.25 -14.56
C ASN A 134 24.49 25.25 -15.87
N ASN A 135 24.97 24.55 -16.89
CA ASN A 135 24.25 24.39 -18.15
C ASN A 135 23.14 23.35 -18.10
N ASP A 136 23.11 22.44 -17.11
CA ASP A 136 22.02 21.47 -16.96
C ASP A 136 20.73 22.16 -16.50
N ILE A 137 19.59 21.60 -16.93
CA ILE A 137 18.27 22.06 -16.50
C ILE A 137 17.86 21.27 -15.26
N ILE A 138 17.28 21.96 -14.28
CA ILE A 138 16.67 21.35 -13.10
C ILE A 138 15.20 21.74 -13.07
N ILE A 139 14.30 20.76 -13.14
CA ILE A 139 12.87 20.94 -12.96
C ILE A 139 12.47 20.37 -11.62
N TYR A 140 11.72 21.13 -10.85
CA TYR A 140 11.00 20.66 -9.68
C TYR A 140 9.53 20.49 -10.03
N SER A 141 8.91 19.43 -9.54
CA SER A 141 7.48 19.21 -9.67
C SER A 141 6.87 18.76 -8.36
N ASP A 142 5.66 19.21 -8.08
CA ASP A 142 4.91 18.86 -6.87
C ASP A 142 3.40 18.75 -7.18
N GLY A 143 2.66 18.10 -6.27
CA GLY A 143 1.22 17.96 -6.30
C GLY A 143 0.59 18.42 -4.98
N SER A 144 -0.50 19.19 -5.05
CA SER A 144 -1.22 19.66 -3.87
C SER A 144 -2.70 19.30 -3.94
N LYS A 145 -3.31 19.04 -2.78
CA LYS A 145 -4.75 18.80 -2.63
C LYS A 145 -5.28 19.65 -1.48
N LEU A 146 -6.21 20.54 -1.82
CA LEU A 146 -6.90 21.42 -0.87
C LEU A 146 -7.92 20.63 -0.04
N GLU A 147 -8.35 21.21 1.09
CA GLU A 147 -9.34 20.61 2.00
C GLU A 147 -10.69 20.34 1.32
N ASN A 148 -11.06 21.17 0.35
CA ASN A 148 -12.25 20.98 -0.48
C ASN A 148 -12.13 19.80 -1.47
N GLY A 149 -10.97 19.15 -1.53
CA GLY A 149 -10.68 18.00 -2.40
C GLY A 149 -10.14 18.37 -3.78
N GLN A 150 -10.06 19.66 -4.14
CA GLN A 150 -9.43 20.08 -5.39
C GLN A 150 -7.93 19.77 -5.38
N THR A 151 -7.47 19.19 -6.47
CA THR A 151 -6.08 18.76 -6.64
C THR A 151 -5.48 19.51 -7.83
N GLY A 152 -4.20 19.88 -7.71
CA GLY A 152 -3.44 20.52 -8.78
C GLY A 152 -1.97 20.14 -8.73
N GLY A 153 -1.32 20.20 -9.90
CA GLY A 153 0.11 19.96 -10.05
C GLY A 153 0.84 21.25 -10.36
N GLY A 154 2.09 21.36 -9.92
CA GLY A 154 2.94 22.54 -10.14
C GLY A 154 4.34 22.12 -10.57
N TYR A 155 4.94 22.89 -11.47
CA TYR A 155 6.34 22.69 -11.84
C TYR A 155 7.07 24.02 -12.01
N VAL A 156 8.37 24.02 -11.74
CA VAL A 156 9.28 25.14 -11.96
C VAL A 156 10.59 24.62 -12.55
N GLY A 157 11.23 25.41 -13.42
CA GLY A 157 12.49 25.06 -14.07
C GLY A 157 13.56 26.11 -13.83
N PHE A 158 14.76 25.65 -13.50
CA PHE A 158 15.95 26.44 -13.23
C PHE A 158 17.10 26.03 -14.14
N GLN A 159 17.91 27.01 -14.55
CA GLN A 159 19.19 26.79 -15.22
C GLN A 159 20.16 27.86 -14.72
N ALA A 160 21.41 27.49 -14.40
CA ALA A 160 22.41 28.39 -13.83
C ALA A 160 21.87 29.23 -12.63
N GLY A 161 21.05 28.62 -11.77
CA GLY A 161 20.44 29.28 -10.61
C GLY A 161 19.27 30.23 -10.92
N SER A 162 18.96 30.49 -12.19
CA SER A 162 17.86 31.36 -12.61
C SER A 162 16.61 30.56 -12.97
N GLN A 163 15.46 30.94 -12.41
CA GLN A 163 14.17 30.36 -12.79
C GLN A 163 13.79 30.84 -14.19
N PHE A 164 13.53 29.91 -15.11
CA PHE A 164 13.13 30.22 -16.49
C PHE A 164 11.78 29.60 -16.87
N LEU A 165 11.26 28.66 -16.06
CA LEU A 165 9.93 28.06 -16.27
C LEU A 165 9.14 28.03 -14.97
N ARG A 166 7.83 28.23 -15.10
CA ARG A 166 6.84 28.01 -14.04
C ARG A 166 5.50 27.68 -14.66
N GLY A 167 4.84 26.65 -14.14
CA GLY A 167 3.50 26.26 -14.58
C GLY A 167 2.68 25.64 -13.46
N SER A 168 1.37 25.84 -13.53
CA SER A 168 0.39 25.25 -12.62
C SER A 168 -0.76 24.62 -13.40
N ILE A 169 -1.16 23.43 -12.98
CA ILE A 169 -2.08 22.54 -13.69
C ILE A 169 -3.28 22.23 -12.79
N PRO A 170 -4.48 22.67 -13.17
CA PRO A 170 -5.70 22.36 -12.43
C PRO A 170 -6.23 20.97 -12.81
N LEU A 171 -6.36 20.07 -11.83
CA LEU A 171 -6.79 18.68 -12.04
C LEU A 171 -8.15 18.36 -11.42
N GLY A 172 -8.63 19.21 -10.51
CA GLY A 172 -9.95 19.09 -9.90
C GLY A 172 -10.03 18.01 -8.83
N HIS A 173 -11.23 17.50 -8.56
CA HIS A 173 -11.50 16.64 -7.40
C HIS A 173 -11.16 15.16 -7.60
N ASN A 174 -10.98 14.75 -8.86
CA ASN A 174 -10.98 13.35 -9.28
C ASN A 174 -9.56 12.76 -9.39
N LYS A 175 -8.54 13.53 -9.00
CA LYS A 175 -7.13 13.13 -8.95
C LYS A 175 -6.63 13.14 -7.51
N GLU A 176 -5.59 12.36 -7.24
CA GLU A 176 -4.85 12.42 -5.99
C GLU A 176 -3.53 13.17 -6.20
N VAL A 177 -2.90 13.62 -5.11
CA VAL A 177 -1.60 14.30 -5.12
C VAL A 177 -0.56 13.53 -5.95
N PHE A 178 -0.54 12.20 -5.80
CA PHE A 178 0.31 11.30 -6.60
C PHE A 178 0.13 11.45 -8.11
N ASP A 179 -1.13 11.56 -8.59
CA ASP A 179 -1.39 11.74 -10.02
C ASP A 179 -0.99 13.15 -10.46
N ALA A 180 -1.21 14.15 -9.60
CA ALA A 180 -0.91 15.54 -9.88
C ALA A 180 0.58 15.82 -10.06
N GLU A 181 1.39 15.22 -9.20
CA GLU A 181 2.84 15.33 -9.26
C GLU A 181 3.42 14.64 -10.50
N ALA A 182 2.91 13.45 -10.87
CA ALA A 182 3.29 12.77 -12.10
C ALA A 182 2.92 13.60 -13.35
N GLU A 183 1.73 14.22 -13.36
CA GLU A 183 1.31 15.11 -14.45
C GLU A 183 2.14 16.40 -14.51
N ALA A 184 2.50 16.96 -13.36
CA ALA A 184 3.39 18.12 -13.25
C ALA A 184 4.79 17.80 -13.76
N ALA A 185 5.36 16.64 -13.42
CA ALA A 185 6.66 16.19 -13.92
C ALA A 185 6.65 16.05 -15.46
N LEU A 186 5.58 15.46 -16.02
CA LEU A 186 5.41 15.34 -17.47
C LEU A 186 5.27 16.72 -18.14
N ALA A 187 4.48 17.62 -17.57
CA ALA A 187 4.31 18.96 -18.11
C ALA A 187 5.60 19.78 -18.03
N GLY A 188 6.34 19.69 -16.93
CA GLY A 188 7.64 20.33 -16.77
C GLY A 188 8.65 19.83 -17.81
N LEU A 189 8.71 18.51 -18.03
CA LEU A 189 9.57 17.94 -19.08
C LEU A 189 9.19 18.45 -20.48
N LYS A 190 7.89 18.49 -20.81
CA LYS A 190 7.41 19.05 -22.09
C LYS A 190 7.80 20.52 -22.24
N ALA A 191 7.58 21.33 -21.21
CA ALA A 191 7.88 22.76 -21.23
C ALA A 191 9.38 23.02 -21.41
N ALA A 192 10.24 22.26 -20.71
CA ALA A 192 11.68 22.38 -20.88
C ALA A 192 12.15 21.96 -22.27
N MET A 193 11.59 20.89 -22.85
CA MET A 193 11.96 20.46 -24.22
C MET A 193 11.62 21.50 -25.29
N THR A 194 10.58 22.31 -25.08
CA THR A 194 10.23 23.40 -26.00
C THR A 194 11.05 24.67 -25.79
N HIS A 195 11.71 24.80 -24.64
CA HIS A 195 12.45 26.01 -24.30
C HIS A 195 13.84 26.05 -24.97
N SER A 196 14.33 27.24 -25.28
CA SER A 196 15.64 27.44 -25.94
C SER A 196 16.81 26.84 -25.15
N THR A 197 16.70 26.84 -23.82
CA THR A 197 17.69 26.30 -22.88
C THR A 197 17.96 24.81 -23.09
N ALA A 198 17.00 24.03 -23.61
CA ALA A 198 17.21 22.61 -23.91
C ALA A 198 18.32 22.36 -24.95
N GLN A 199 18.58 23.33 -25.84
CA GLN A 199 19.65 23.21 -26.85
C GLN A 199 21.05 23.33 -26.25
N CYS A 200 21.16 23.96 -25.08
CA CYS A 200 22.41 24.29 -24.39
C CYS A 200 22.71 23.37 -23.20
N SER A 201 21.78 22.47 -22.84
CA SER A 201 21.85 21.69 -21.60
C SER A 201 22.09 20.23 -21.90
N PRO A 202 23.19 19.58 -21.51
CA PRO A 202 23.39 18.17 -21.81
C PRO A 202 22.36 17.29 -21.08
N ASN A 203 22.18 17.48 -19.77
CA ASN A 203 21.20 16.74 -18.98
C ASN A 203 20.04 17.62 -18.51
N LEU A 204 18.96 16.93 -18.14
CA LEU A 204 17.80 17.51 -17.50
C LEU A 204 17.47 16.69 -16.25
N TRP A 205 17.41 17.35 -15.12
CA TRP A 205 17.12 16.76 -13.82
C TRP A 205 15.67 17.01 -13.46
N ILE A 206 14.92 15.96 -13.18
CA ILE A 206 13.56 16.00 -12.65
C ILE A 206 13.62 15.70 -11.16
N CYS A 207 13.19 16.66 -10.36
CA CYS A 207 13.23 16.64 -8.90
C CYS A 207 11.81 16.63 -8.34
N LEU A 208 11.50 15.65 -7.49
CA LEU A 208 10.20 15.52 -6.82
C LEU A 208 10.38 14.93 -5.43
N ASP A 209 9.43 15.19 -4.54
CA ASP A 209 9.50 14.77 -3.14
C ASP A 209 8.69 13.50 -2.82
N ASN A 210 7.85 13.05 -3.74
CA ASN A 210 7.18 11.77 -3.60
C ASN A 210 8.02 10.64 -4.17
N LEU A 211 8.58 9.88 -3.24
CA LEU A 211 9.48 8.78 -3.55
C LEU A 211 8.84 7.73 -4.48
N GLU A 212 7.54 7.47 -4.32
CA GLU A 212 6.83 6.50 -5.16
C GLU A 212 6.72 6.97 -6.61
N VAL A 213 6.41 8.25 -6.85
CA VAL A 213 6.38 8.84 -8.20
C VAL A 213 7.79 8.79 -8.80
N THR A 214 8.80 9.10 -8.00
CA THR A 214 10.21 9.09 -8.39
C THR A 214 10.66 7.70 -8.88
N ILE A 215 10.28 6.64 -8.16
CA ILE A 215 10.59 5.26 -8.53
C ILE A 215 9.79 4.82 -9.77
N GLN A 216 8.53 5.22 -9.88
CA GLN A 216 7.68 4.87 -11.03
C GLN A 216 8.12 5.56 -12.32
N LEU A 217 8.66 6.78 -12.25
CA LEU A 217 9.27 7.44 -13.41
C LEU A 217 10.54 6.72 -13.90
N LEU A 218 11.24 5.96 -13.06
CA LEU A 218 12.42 5.17 -13.47
C LEU A 218 12.10 3.78 -14.04
N SER A 219 10.87 3.30 -13.88
CA SER A 219 10.50 1.91 -14.19
C SER A 219 9.32 1.82 -15.17
N SER A 220 9.20 0.68 -15.86
CA SER A 220 8.01 0.35 -16.64
C SER A 220 6.87 0.01 -15.68
N SER A 221 6.07 1.03 -15.31
CA SER A 221 5.08 0.99 -14.24
C SER A 221 3.93 -0.01 -14.46
N ILE A 222 3.43 -0.59 -13.36
CA ILE A 222 2.08 -1.19 -13.21
C ILE A 222 1.39 -0.40 -12.08
N GLY A 223 0.45 0.52 -12.40
CA GLY A 223 -0.12 1.44 -11.38
C GLY A 223 -1.20 2.44 -11.85
N SER A 224 -1.60 3.39 -10.99
CA SER A 224 -2.39 4.58 -11.38
C SER A 224 -1.54 5.48 -12.28
N SER A 225 -2.15 6.27 -13.16
CA SER A 225 -1.42 7.20 -14.05
C SER A 225 -0.40 6.56 -14.99
N GLN A 226 -0.57 5.27 -15.33
CA GLN A 226 0.26 4.53 -16.30
C GLN A 226 0.44 5.27 -17.64
N ALA A 227 -0.62 5.91 -18.14
CA ALA A 227 -0.54 6.69 -19.37
C ALA A 227 0.47 7.86 -19.22
N VAL A 228 0.43 8.57 -18.09
CA VAL A 228 1.34 9.68 -17.78
C VAL A 228 2.78 9.19 -17.67
N PHE A 229 3.03 8.10 -16.92
CA PHE A 229 4.38 7.51 -16.80
C PHE A 229 4.91 7.00 -18.15
N LYS A 230 4.07 6.36 -18.96
CA LYS A 230 4.46 5.91 -20.31
C LYS A 230 4.77 7.09 -21.22
N SER A 231 3.95 8.14 -21.20
CA SER A 231 4.21 9.37 -21.93
C SER A 231 5.48 10.06 -21.47
N PHE A 232 5.74 10.11 -20.16
CA PHE A 232 6.97 10.66 -19.59
C PHE A 232 8.18 9.86 -20.07
N ASN A 233 8.18 8.54 -19.92
CA ASN A 233 9.31 7.69 -20.34
C ASN A 233 9.57 7.79 -21.84
N THR A 234 8.50 7.85 -22.65
CA THR A 234 8.62 8.03 -24.10
C THR A 234 9.26 9.37 -24.43
N LEU A 235 8.83 10.45 -23.75
CA LEU A 235 9.37 11.79 -23.95
C LEU A 235 10.81 11.93 -23.43
N ALA A 236 11.11 11.36 -22.27
CA ALA A 236 12.46 11.33 -21.71
C ALA A 236 13.44 10.58 -22.63
N ALA A 237 12.98 9.52 -23.30
CA ALA A 237 13.78 8.78 -24.28
C ALA A 237 14.08 9.57 -25.57
N THR A 238 13.33 10.63 -25.90
CA THR A 238 13.65 11.49 -27.04
C THR A 238 14.64 12.61 -26.70
N TRP A 239 14.91 12.85 -25.41
CA TRP A 239 15.87 13.86 -24.96
C TRP A 239 17.24 13.76 -25.63
N PRO A 240 17.89 12.59 -25.75
CA PRO A 240 19.21 12.48 -26.39
C PRO A 240 19.21 12.89 -27.87
N SER A 241 18.06 12.73 -28.54
CA SER A 241 17.85 13.01 -29.96
C SER A 241 17.26 14.40 -30.24
N ARG A 242 17.12 15.25 -29.22
CA ARG A 242 16.63 16.63 -29.37
C ARG A 242 17.60 17.49 -30.18
N ARG A 243 17.10 18.63 -30.70
CA ARG A 243 17.96 19.66 -31.29
C ARG A 243 18.90 20.22 -30.22
N ARG A 244 20.21 20.19 -30.47
CA ARG A 244 21.25 20.68 -29.56
C ARG A 244 22.35 21.41 -30.31
N LEU A 245 23.06 22.30 -29.62
CA LEU A 245 24.26 22.91 -30.16
C LEU A 245 25.34 21.84 -30.37
N LEU A 246 26.16 22.01 -31.42
CA LEU A 246 27.17 21.02 -31.83
C LEU A 246 28.16 20.65 -30.71
N GLN A 247 28.47 21.61 -29.84
CA GLN A 247 29.42 21.46 -28.72
C GLN A 247 28.81 20.76 -27.48
N ILE A 248 27.49 20.58 -27.44
CA ILE A 248 26.80 20.01 -26.28
C ILE A 248 26.64 18.52 -26.47
N GLU A 249 27.12 17.72 -25.52
CA GLU A 249 26.99 16.27 -25.55
C GLU A 249 25.54 15.78 -25.51
N SER A 250 25.32 14.55 -25.98
CA SER A 250 24.04 13.88 -25.81
C SER A 250 23.92 13.39 -24.36
N GLY A 251 23.28 14.18 -23.50
CA GLY A 251 22.95 13.76 -22.14
C GLY A 251 21.57 13.11 -22.04
N ALA A 252 21.07 12.98 -20.81
CA ALA A 252 19.85 12.24 -20.51
C ALA A 252 18.94 12.98 -19.52
N VAL A 253 17.67 12.54 -19.45
CA VAL A 253 16.78 12.90 -18.34
C VAL A 253 17.14 12.05 -17.12
N ARG A 254 17.43 12.70 -16.00
CA ARG A 254 17.78 12.09 -14.73
C ARG A 254 16.69 12.42 -13.71
N ILE A 255 16.32 11.45 -12.89
CA ILE A 255 15.26 11.60 -11.89
C ILE A 255 15.90 11.54 -10.51
N ARG A 256 15.56 12.50 -9.66
CA ARG A 256 16.10 12.66 -8.32
C ARG A 256 15.00 12.91 -7.30
N TRP A 257 15.09 12.23 -6.16
CA TRP A 257 14.22 12.49 -5.02
C TRP A 257 14.75 13.68 -4.21
N VAL A 258 13.83 14.51 -3.73
CA VAL A 258 14.10 15.69 -2.91
C VAL A 258 13.35 15.55 -1.58
N PRO A 259 13.94 15.94 -0.43
CA PRO A 259 13.18 15.97 0.81
C PRO A 259 12.12 17.08 0.76
N GLY A 260 10.85 16.69 0.92
CA GLY A 260 9.73 17.62 1.07
C GLY A 260 9.82 18.42 2.36
N HIS A 261 9.33 19.67 2.33
CA HIS A 261 9.34 20.63 3.45
C HIS A 261 10.71 20.87 4.10
N ALA A 262 11.78 20.84 3.30
CA ALA A 262 13.15 21.02 3.76
C ALA A 262 13.79 22.36 3.34
N ASN A 263 12.96 23.39 3.09
CA ASN A 263 13.41 24.73 2.68
C ASN A 263 14.28 24.75 1.41
N ILE A 264 14.02 23.84 0.47
CA ILE A 264 14.70 23.81 -0.82
C ILE A 264 13.93 24.73 -1.77
N PRO A 265 14.51 25.87 -2.21
CA PRO A 265 13.75 26.92 -2.91
C PRO A 265 12.99 26.43 -4.15
N GLY A 266 13.60 25.51 -4.91
CA GLY A 266 12.96 24.93 -6.09
C GLY A 266 11.75 24.05 -5.77
N ASN A 267 11.82 23.25 -4.69
CA ASN A 267 10.71 22.41 -4.26
C ASN A 267 9.57 23.25 -3.69
N GLU A 268 9.89 24.28 -2.90
CA GLU A 268 8.89 25.21 -2.36
C GLU A 268 8.19 26.00 -3.47
N ALA A 269 8.92 26.44 -4.48
CA ALA A 269 8.33 27.12 -5.63
C ALA A 269 7.39 26.19 -6.44
N ALA A 270 7.71 24.89 -6.52
CA ALA A 270 6.83 23.89 -7.11
C ALA A 270 5.57 23.65 -6.26
N ASP A 271 5.67 23.54 -4.93
CA ASP A 271 4.54 23.44 -4.00
C ASP A 271 3.61 24.65 -4.10
N CYS A 272 4.18 25.86 -4.13
CA CYS A 272 3.42 27.08 -4.37
C CYS A 272 2.67 27.04 -5.72
N ALA A 273 3.33 26.59 -6.80
CA ALA A 273 2.68 26.44 -8.10
C ALA A 273 1.59 25.34 -8.08
N ALA A 274 1.77 24.26 -7.32
CA ALA A 274 0.82 23.18 -7.19
C ALA A 274 -0.45 23.64 -6.44
N LYS A 275 -0.27 24.42 -5.37
CA LYS A 275 -1.36 25.08 -4.63
C LYS A 275 -2.15 26.05 -5.51
N GLU A 276 -1.47 26.85 -6.34
CA GLU A 276 -2.14 27.69 -7.34
C GLU A 276 -2.94 26.85 -8.35
N GLY A 277 -2.39 25.72 -8.80
CA GLY A 277 -3.09 24.78 -9.68
C GLY A 277 -4.35 24.22 -9.02
N ALA A 278 -4.26 23.85 -7.74
CA ALA A 278 -5.39 23.31 -6.98
C ALA A 278 -6.48 24.35 -6.72
N GLY A 279 -6.10 25.63 -6.56
CA GLY A 279 -7.04 26.74 -6.37
C GLY A 279 -7.77 27.19 -7.65
N LYS A 280 -7.29 26.77 -8.83
CA LYS A 280 -7.94 27.08 -10.11
C LYS A 280 -9.12 26.14 -10.37
N THR A 281 -10.23 26.72 -10.83
CA THR A 281 -11.40 25.94 -11.25
C THR A 281 -11.13 25.23 -12.57
N VAL A 282 -11.50 23.95 -12.67
CA VAL A 282 -11.41 23.22 -13.93
C VAL A 282 -12.73 23.38 -14.69
N PRO A 283 -12.71 23.82 -15.98
CA PRO A 283 -13.92 23.93 -16.79
C PRO A 283 -14.63 22.59 -17.00
N THR A 284 -13.87 21.50 -17.02
CA THR A 284 -14.36 20.15 -17.31
C THR A 284 -13.87 19.18 -16.25
N SER A 285 -14.78 18.35 -15.73
CA SER A 285 -14.45 17.32 -14.74
C SER A 285 -13.50 16.29 -15.36
N HIS A 286 -12.29 16.18 -14.82
CA HIS A 286 -11.34 15.15 -15.26
C HIS A 286 -11.86 13.74 -14.89
N PRO A 287 -11.56 12.70 -15.69
CA PRO A 287 -11.86 11.33 -15.30
C PRO A 287 -11.20 10.96 -13.98
N TRP A 288 -11.87 10.13 -13.19
CA TRP A 288 -11.34 9.60 -11.94
C TRP A 288 -10.06 8.81 -12.18
N SER A 289 -9.01 9.14 -11.42
CA SER A 289 -7.90 8.20 -11.29
C SER A 289 -8.35 6.96 -10.51
N TYR A 290 -7.73 5.82 -10.79
CA TYR A 290 -8.01 4.60 -10.05
C TYR A 290 -7.79 4.78 -8.54
N ALA A 291 -6.75 5.53 -8.15
CA ALA A 291 -6.44 5.84 -6.76
C ALA A 291 -7.54 6.71 -6.11
N ALA A 292 -7.96 7.78 -6.79
CA ALA A 292 -9.03 8.66 -6.31
C ALA A 292 -10.34 7.90 -6.14
N PHE A 293 -10.74 7.10 -7.14
CA PHE A 293 -11.96 6.31 -7.08
C PHE A 293 -11.94 5.27 -5.95
N LYS A 294 -10.80 4.58 -5.77
CA LYS A 294 -10.61 3.62 -4.68
C LYS A 294 -10.67 4.29 -3.30
N ARG A 295 -10.13 5.50 -3.16
CA ARG A 295 -10.20 6.27 -1.90
C ARG A 295 -11.63 6.74 -1.62
N HIS A 296 -12.30 7.25 -2.64
CA HIS A 296 -13.69 7.71 -2.55
C HIS A 296 -14.66 6.59 -2.17
N THR A 297 -14.57 5.43 -2.84
CA THR A 297 -15.40 4.25 -2.52
C THR A 297 -15.18 3.76 -1.09
N LYS A 298 -13.92 3.72 -0.62
CA LYS A 298 -13.62 3.37 0.78
C LYS A 298 -14.17 4.39 1.78
N SER A 299 -14.04 5.68 1.49
CA SER A 299 -14.57 6.75 2.33
C SER A 299 -16.10 6.67 2.44
N GLN A 300 -16.78 6.48 1.30
CA GLN A 300 -18.23 6.27 1.28
C GLN A 300 -18.64 5.02 2.06
N ALA A 301 -17.94 3.89 1.90
CA ALA A 301 -18.24 2.67 2.64
C ALA A 301 -18.09 2.88 4.16
N ALA A 302 -17.03 3.57 4.60
CA ALA A 302 -16.81 3.89 6.00
C ALA A 302 -17.90 4.83 6.54
N SER A 303 -18.25 5.89 5.79
CA SER A 303 -19.32 6.81 6.16
C SER A 303 -20.66 6.10 6.28
N ARG A 304 -21.03 5.27 5.30
CA ARG A 304 -22.28 4.50 5.34
C ARG A 304 -22.31 3.51 6.50
N ALA A 305 -21.20 2.84 6.79
CA ALA A 305 -21.10 1.96 7.94
C ALA A 305 -21.31 2.72 9.26
N GLN A 306 -20.69 3.91 9.39
CA GLN A 306 -20.85 4.76 10.57
C GLN A 306 -22.30 5.25 10.74
N THR A 307 -22.94 5.74 9.66
CA THR A 307 -24.34 6.18 9.69
C THR A 307 -25.27 5.02 10.06
N TYR A 308 -25.09 3.85 9.45
CA TYR A 308 -25.87 2.66 9.77
C TYR A 308 -25.70 2.26 11.25
N TRP A 309 -24.46 2.26 11.75
CA TRP A 309 -24.19 1.88 13.13
C TRP A 309 -24.79 2.85 14.13
N GLN A 310 -24.72 4.17 13.88
CA GLN A 310 -25.38 5.16 14.74
C GLN A 310 -26.91 4.95 14.80
N ALA A 311 -27.53 4.50 13.71
CA ALA A 311 -28.97 4.21 13.68
C ALA A 311 -29.34 2.86 14.30
N ALA A 312 -28.50 1.83 14.14
CA ALA A 312 -28.82 0.44 14.51
C ALA A 312 -28.17 -0.03 15.84
N ALA A 313 -27.23 0.73 16.41
CA ALA A 313 -26.51 0.32 17.61
C ALA A 313 -27.47 0.16 18.80
N PRO A 314 -27.41 -0.97 19.54
CA PRO A 314 -28.16 -1.12 20.77
C PRO A 314 -27.82 -0.03 21.79
N GLN A 315 -28.77 0.37 22.63
CA GLN A 315 -28.57 1.42 23.64
C GLN A 315 -27.30 1.19 24.50
N ALA A 316 -27.06 -0.07 24.91
CA ALA A 316 -25.88 -0.40 25.71
C ALA A 316 -24.54 -0.14 25.01
N TYR A 317 -24.50 -0.18 23.66
CA TYR A 317 -23.31 0.17 22.89
C TYR A 317 -23.21 1.69 22.64
N GLN A 318 -24.35 2.38 22.54
CA GLN A 318 -24.40 3.84 22.48
C GLN A 318 -23.92 4.47 23.79
N ASP A 319 -24.38 3.95 24.94
CA ASP A 319 -23.98 4.38 26.29
C ASP A 319 -22.46 4.19 26.54
N LEU A 320 -21.83 3.26 25.82
CA LEU A 320 -20.40 2.96 25.88
C LEU A 320 -19.58 3.66 24.78
N GLU A 321 -20.23 4.49 23.96
CA GLU A 321 -19.60 5.20 22.84
C GLU A 321 -18.85 4.28 21.85
N ILE A 322 -19.33 3.05 21.69
CA ILE A 322 -18.71 2.09 20.76
C ILE A 322 -19.07 2.50 19.33
N THR A 323 -18.07 2.85 18.53
CA THR A 323 -18.22 3.29 17.14
C THR A 323 -17.75 2.24 16.13
N THR A 324 -17.95 2.50 14.83
CA THR A 324 -17.47 1.59 13.79
C THR A 324 -15.95 1.67 13.64
N PHE A 325 -15.32 0.52 13.44
CA PHE A 325 -13.89 0.43 13.19
C PHE A 325 -13.65 0.09 11.71
N SER A 326 -12.84 0.90 11.02
CA SER A 326 -12.44 0.62 9.63
C SER A 326 -11.55 -0.63 9.49
N ARG A 327 -11.00 -1.13 10.60
CA ARG A 327 -10.18 -2.33 10.69
C ARG A 327 -10.62 -3.16 11.88
N ARG A 328 -10.32 -4.47 11.84
CA ARG A 328 -10.59 -5.37 12.97
C ARG A 328 -9.93 -4.84 14.25
N PRO A 329 -10.69 -4.50 15.31
CA PRO A 329 -10.10 -3.94 16.52
C PRO A 329 -9.21 -4.99 17.23
N PRO A 330 -8.10 -4.54 17.85
CA PRO A 330 -7.10 -5.45 18.43
C PRO A 330 -7.64 -6.28 19.60
N GLU A 331 -8.67 -5.80 20.30
CA GLU A 331 -9.37 -6.54 21.37
C GLU A 331 -9.97 -7.87 20.90
N LEU A 332 -10.23 -8.06 19.60
CA LEU A 332 -10.72 -9.32 19.06
C LEU A 332 -9.65 -10.42 18.97
N GLN A 333 -8.42 -10.10 19.40
CA GLN A 333 -7.33 -11.08 19.60
C GLN A 333 -7.21 -11.52 21.06
N LEU A 334 -8.00 -10.96 21.97
CA LEU A 334 -8.01 -11.38 23.37
C LEU A 334 -8.45 -12.85 23.50
N PRO A 335 -7.99 -13.57 24.54
CA PRO A 335 -8.42 -14.94 24.80
C PRO A 335 -9.96 -15.05 24.80
N ARG A 336 -10.49 -16.03 24.07
CA ARG A 336 -11.93 -16.18 23.80
C ARG A 336 -12.80 -16.15 25.06
N HIS A 337 -12.33 -16.77 26.15
CA HIS A 337 -13.06 -16.81 27.42
C HIS A 337 -13.16 -15.43 28.09
N ILE A 338 -12.13 -14.58 28.00
CA ILE A 338 -12.14 -13.20 28.51
C ILE A 338 -12.96 -12.30 27.58
N LEU A 339 -12.73 -12.39 26.27
CA LEU A 339 -13.46 -11.61 25.27
C LEU A 339 -14.97 -11.84 25.40
N GLY A 340 -15.39 -13.09 25.60
CA GLY A 340 -16.79 -13.43 25.85
C GLY A 340 -17.40 -12.73 27.07
N ARG A 341 -16.62 -12.49 28.14
CA ARG A 341 -17.09 -11.75 29.33
C ARG A 341 -17.22 -10.26 29.06
N ILE A 342 -16.28 -9.68 28.34
CA ILE A 342 -16.33 -8.26 27.94
C ILE A 342 -17.52 -8.01 27.01
N LEU A 343 -17.71 -8.87 26.01
CA LEU A 343 -18.87 -8.79 25.10
C LEU A 343 -20.18 -8.98 25.85
N ALA A 344 -20.26 -9.94 26.79
CA ALA A 344 -21.43 -10.11 27.63
C ALA A 344 -21.74 -8.85 28.45
N ALA A 345 -20.72 -8.21 29.03
CA ALA A 345 -20.90 -6.96 29.77
C ALA A 345 -21.42 -5.82 28.87
N ARG A 346 -20.92 -5.70 27.64
CA ARG A 346 -21.38 -4.70 26.64
C ARG A 346 -22.82 -4.94 26.20
N THR A 347 -23.19 -6.19 25.91
CA THR A 347 -24.53 -6.56 25.45
C THR A 347 -25.53 -6.70 26.59
N LYS A 348 -25.06 -6.72 27.84
CA LYS A 348 -25.82 -7.12 29.03
C LYS A 348 -26.40 -8.55 28.92
N HIS A 349 -25.85 -9.39 28.02
CA HIS A 349 -26.28 -10.77 27.80
C HIS A 349 -25.22 -11.73 28.35
N GLY A 350 -25.39 -12.12 29.62
CA GLY A 350 -24.44 -12.97 30.31
C GLY A 350 -24.95 -13.41 31.68
N ASP A 351 -24.02 -13.86 32.52
CA ASP A 351 -24.30 -14.29 33.90
C ASP A 351 -24.53 -13.06 34.80
N PHE A 352 -25.66 -12.38 34.62
CA PHE A 352 -26.10 -11.22 35.37
C PHE A 352 -27.51 -11.45 35.89
N ALA A 353 -27.82 -10.90 37.07
CA ALA A 353 -29.10 -11.15 37.72
C ALA A 353 -30.28 -10.72 36.83
N ASP A 354 -30.22 -9.50 36.28
CA ASP A 354 -31.26 -8.94 35.43
C ASP A 354 -31.49 -9.77 34.15
N TYR A 355 -30.43 -10.39 33.61
CA TYR A 355 -30.55 -11.28 32.45
C TYR A 355 -31.27 -12.58 32.83
N HIS A 356 -30.87 -13.21 33.94
CA HIS A 356 -31.48 -14.47 34.37
C HIS A 356 -32.95 -14.32 34.76
N GLU A 357 -33.31 -13.23 35.42
CA GLU A 357 -34.70 -12.92 35.76
C GLU A 357 -35.56 -12.65 34.53
N ARG A 358 -35.06 -11.85 33.58
CA ARG A 358 -35.78 -11.57 32.32
C ARG A 358 -36.11 -12.84 31.53
N PHE A 359 -35.27 -13.86 31.62
CA PHE A 359 -35.43 -15.14 30.94
C PHE A 359 -35.93 -16.27 31.85
N ASN A 360 -36.30 -15.97 33.10
CA ASN A 360 -36.85 -16.90 34.08
C ASN A 360 -35.99 -18.16 34.33
N HIS A 361 -34.67 -17.98 34.44
CA HIS A 361 -33.76 -19.07 34.79
C HIS A 361 -33.82 -19.36 36.30
N THR A 362 -34.29 -20.56 36.66
CA THR A 362 -34.54 -20.96 38.06
C THR A 362 -33.30 -21.46 38.80
N ASP A 363 -32.26 -21.90 38.09
CA ASP A 363 -31.01 -22.45 38.63
C ASP A 363 -29.86 -21.41 38.70
N ALA A 364 -30.16 -20.16 38.36
CA ALA A 364 -29.15 -19.12 38.20
C ALA A 364 -28.74 -18.48 39.54
N HIS A 365 -27.43 -18.36 39.74
CA HIS A 365 -26.89 -17.68 40.92
C HIS A 365 -26.82 -16.16 40.71
N LEU A 366 -27.76 -15.42 41.30
CA LEU A 366 -27.96 -13.98 41.04
C LEU A 366 -27.00 -13.05 41.81
N THR A 367 -26.33 -13.55 42.84
CA THR A 367 -25.44 -12.76 43.71
C THR A 367 -23.97 -13.12 43.48
N CYS A 368 -23.07 -12.23 43.87
CA CYS A 368 -21.64 -12.48 43.95
C CYS A 368 -21.31 -13.02 45.35
N ARG A 369 -20.14 -13.66 45.52
CA ARG A 369 -19.64 -14.04 46.86
C ARG A 369 -19.52 -12.86 47.82
N CYS A 370 -19.40 -11.63 47.31
CA CYS A 370 -19.41 -10.43 48.15
C CYS A 370 -20.81 -10.00 48.63
N GLY A 371 -21.87 -10.77 48.32
CA GLY A 371 -23.26 -10.50 48.69
C GLY A 371 -23.99 -9.56 47.73
N ALA A 372 -23.28 -8.84 46.87
CA ALA A 372 -23.91 -7.92 45.92
C ALA A 372 -24.53 -8.65 44.72
N ARG A 373 -25.57 -8.06 44.14
CA ARG A 373 -26.23 -8.52 42.91
C ARG A 373 -25.27 -8.50 41.72
N LYS A 374 -25.27 -9.55 40.89
CA LYS A 374 -24.43 -9.63 39.68
C LYS A 374 -24.91 -8.63 38.63
N SER A 375 -24.03 -7.73 38.22
CA SER A 375 -24.27 -6.76 37.15
C SER A 375 -23.10 -6.71 36.15
N PRO A 376 -23.33 -6.19 34.93
CA PRO A 376 -22.29 -6.06 33.90
C PRO A 376 -21.02 -5.34 34.35
N ILE A 377 -21.14 -4.40 35.28
CA ILE A 377 -20.06 -3.55 35.80
C ILE A 377 -19.65 -3.93 37.23
N HIS A 378 -20.18 -5.03 37.78
CA HIS A 378 -19.97 -5.41 39.17
C HIS A 378 -18.48 -5.59 39.53
N PHE A 379 -17.64 -6.00 38.58
CA PHE A 379 -16.20 -6.16 38.79
C PHE A 379 -15.50 -4.87 39.26
N ILE A 380 -16.06 -3.69 38.95
CA ILE A 380 -15.55 -2.39 39.43
C ILE A 380 -15.92 -2.14 40.91
N PHE A 381 -17.11 -2.61 41.31
CA PHE A 381 -17.70 -2.29 42.62
C PHE A 381 -17.51 -3.39 43.67
N CYS A 382 -17.14 -4.60 43.28
CA CYS A 382 -16.97 -5.75 44.15
C CYS A 382 -15.93 -5.51 45.25
N GLN A 383 -16.33 -5.68 46.52
CA GLN A 383 -15.47 -5.45 47.68
C GLN A 383 -14.34 -6.47 47.81
N ILE A 384 -14.58 -7.73 47.41
CA ILE A 384 -13.54 -8.77 47.41
C ILE A 384 -12.48 -8.45 46.35
N ALA A 385 -12.91 -8.05 45.14
CA ALA A 385 -11.98 -7.69 44.07
C ALA A 385 -11.13 -6.46 44.42
N LYS A 386 -11.73 -5.46 45.07
CA LYS A 386 -11.03 -4.25 45.56
C LYS A 386 -9.91 -4.56 46.55
N ARG A 387 -10.03 -5.63 47.34
CA ARG A 387 -8.96 -6.06 48.26
C ARG A 387 -7.85 -6.84 47.54
N LYS A 388 -8.18 -7.53 46.45
CA LYS A 388 -7.24 -8.37 45.69
C LYS A 388 -6.40 -7.58 44.68
N ALA A 389 -6.96 -6.52 44.10
CA ALA A 389 -6.25 -5.67 43.13
C ALA A 389 -6.66 -4.20 43.25
N PRO A 390 -5.73 -3.25 42.99
CA PRO A 390 -6.03 -1.83 42.99
C PRO A 390 -7.12 -1.48 41.96
N ARG A 391 -7.92 -0.45 42.27
CA ARG A 391 -8.96 0.05 41.37
C ARG A 391 -8.32 0.64 40.11
N PHE A 392 -9.08 0.59 39.02
CA PHE A 392 -8.78 1.43 37.87
C PHE A 392 -8.83 2.90 38.30
N PRO A 393 -7.81 3.71 37.96
CA PRO A 393 -7.77 5.11 38.34
C PRO A 393 -8.84 5.90 37.58
N GLY A 394 -9.52 6.82 38.26
CA GLY A 394 -10.55 7.68 37.70
C GLY A 394 -11.95 7.45 38.26
N HIS A 395 -12.88 8.33 37.89
CA HIS A 395 -14.27 8.21 38.30
C HIS A 395 -14.99 7.10 37.50
N PRO A 396 -15.93 6.33 38.09
CA PRO A 396 -16.60 5.23 37.38
C PRO A 396 -17.27 5.63 36.06
N SER A 397 -17.77 6.86 35.95
CA SER A 397 -18.39 7.38 34.70
C SER A 397 -17.41 7.50 33.53
N GLU A 398 -16.11 7.65 33.79
CA GLU A 398 -15.07 7.71 32.75
C GLU A 398 -14.44 6.33 32.53
N VAL A 399 -14.26 5.59 33.63
CA VAL A 399 -13.62 4.27 33.62
C VAL A 399 -14.48 3.24 32.88
N ILE A 400 -15.81 3.27 33.04
CA ILE A 400 -16.70 2.29 32.41
C ILE A 400 -16.69 2.40 30.86
N PRO A 401 -16.95 3.59 30.26
CA PRO A 401 -16.84 3.77 28.81
C PRO A 401 -15.42 3.50 28.31
N PHE A 402 -14.38 3.85 29.07
CA PHE A 402 -13.02 3.51 28.68
C PHE A 402 -12.79 1.99 28.61
N LEU A 403 -13.08 1.24 29.69
CA LEU A 403 -12.80 -0.19 29.81
C LEU A 403 -13.64 -1.04 28.86
N LEU A 404 -14.93 -0.72 28.72
CA LEU A 404 -15.85 -1.49 27.90
C LEU A 404 -16.02 -0.89 26.50
N GLY A 405 -15.81 0.41 26.28
CA GLY A 405 -16.00 1.06 24.98
C GLY A 405 -14.78 1.06 24.08
N THR A 406 -13.55 0.99 24.64
CA THR A 406 -12.32 1.15 23.85
C THR A 406 -11.46 -0.13 23.76
N PRO A 407 -10.68 -0.32 22.68
CA PRO A 407 -9.76 -1.46 22.57
C PRO A 407 -8.63 -1.46 23.61
N LYS A 408 -8.12 -0.27 23.95
CA LYS A 408 -7.09 -0.13 24.99
C LYS A 408 -7.65 -0.50 26.35
N GLY A 409 -8.87 -0.06 26.66
CA GLY A 409 -9.56 -0.40 27.90
C GLY A 409 -9.88 -1.90 27.98
N ALA A 410 -10.39 -2.50 26.91
CA ALA A 410 -10.68 -3.94 26.87
C ALA A 410 -9.42 -4.78 27.15
N THR A 411 -8.26 -4.36 26.66
CA THR A 411 -6.97 -5.02 26.92
C THR A 411 -6.56 -4.88 28.39
N LYS A 412 -6.70 -3.69 28.98
CA LYS A 412 -6.44 -3.47 30.41
C LYS A 412 -7.38 -4.29 31.30
N LEU A 413 -8.67 -4.32 30.96
CA LEU A 413 -9.67 -5.11 31.66
C LEU A 413 -9.36 -6.60 31.55
N ALA A 414 -8.93 -7.08 30.38
CA ALA A 414 -8.56 -8.47 30.19
C ALA A 414 -7.38 -8.90 31.07
N LYS A 415 -6.34 -8.06 31.17
CA LYS A 415 -5.21 -8.28 32.07
C LYS A 415 -5.67 -8.38 33.52
N TRP A 416 -6.49 -7.41 33.96
CA TRP A 416 -7.02 -7.38 35.32
C TRP A 416 -7.91 -8.60 35.65
N LEU A 417 -8.78 -9.02 34.71
CA LEU A 417 -9.63 -10.19 34.88
C LEU A 417 -8.82 -11.48 35.02
N THR A 418 -7.70 -11.57 34.29
CA THR A 418 -6.77 -12.71 34.36
C THR A 418 -6.03 -12.74 35.69
N GLU A 419 -5.49 -11.61 36.15
CA GLU A 419 -4.76 -11.49 37.42
C GLU A 419 -5.66 -11.75 38.64
N THR A 420 -6.88 -11.20 38.62
CA THR A 420 -7.81 -11.34 39.74
C THR A 420 -8.58 -12.65 39.74
N ARG A 421 -8.61 -13.36 38.60
CA ARG A 421 -9.46 -14.53 38.36
C ARG A 421 -10.91 -14.26 38.76
N PHE A 422 -11.40 -13.05 38.47
CA PHE A 422 -12.65 -12.53 39.04
C PHE A 422 -13.86 -13.44 38.80
N PHE A 423 -14.04 -13.93 37.57
CA PHE A 423 -15.18 -14.79 37.21
C PHE A 423 -14.98 -16.28 37.56
N GLU A 424 -13.87 -16.63 38.20
CA GLU A 424 -13.55 -17.99 38.65
C GLU A 424 -13.63 -18.08 40.18
N ASP A 425 -12.93 -17.18 40.89
CA ASP A 425 -12.77 -17.29 42.34
C ASP A 425 -13.75 -16.39 43.12
N ILE A 426 -14.12 -15.24 42.54
CA ILE A 426 -14.83 -14.17 43.26
C ILE A 426 -16.31 -14.18 42.90
N CYS A 427 -16.62 -14.20 41.61
CA CYS A 427 -17.97 -14.14 41.08
C CYS A 427 -18.19 -15.28 40.06
N PRO A 428 -18.12 -16.55 40.49
CA PRO A 428 -18.33 -17.68 39.60
C PRO A 428 -19.79 -17.78 39.12
N ARG A 429 -19.98 -18.48 38.00
CA ARG A 429 -21.32 -18.80 37.46
C ARG A 429 -22.14 -19.68 38.41
N ARG A 430 -21.46 -20.65 39.02
CA ARG A 430 -22.05 -21.59 39.99
C ARG A 430 -21.37 -21.39 41.33
N PRO A 431 -22.07 -21.60 42.45
CA PRO A 431 -21.42 -21.64 43.76
C PRO A 431 -20.32 -22.72 43.74
N PRO A 432 -19.17 -22.48 44.38
CA PRO A 432 -18.19 -23.54 44.59
C PRO A 432 -18.86 -24.66 45.39
N LEU A 433 -18.65 -25.91 44.98
CA LEU A 433 -19.12 -27.07 45.72
C LEU A 433 -18.58 -26.95 47.14
N SER A 434 -19.49 -26.96 48.13
CA SER A 434 -19.12 -27.05 49.54
C SER A 434 -18.29 -28.32 49.72
N THR A 435 -17.03 -28.17 50.11
CA THR A 435 -16.17 -29.26 50.61
C THR A 435 -16.29 -29.36 52.10
#